data_AF-A0A5T9SKZ8-F1
#
_entry.id   AF-A0A5T9SKZ8-F1
#
_cell.length_a   1.000
_cell.length_b   1.000
_cell.length_c   1.000
_cell.angle_alpha   90.00
_cell.angle_beta   90.00
_cell.angle_gamma   90.00
#
_symmetry.space_group_name_H-M   'P 1'
#
loop_
_entity.id
_entity.type
_entity.pdbx_description
1 polymer ?
#
loop_
_entity_poly.entity_id
_entity_poly.type
_entity_poly.pdbx_seq_one_letter_code
_entity_poly.pdbx_strand_id
1 'polypeptide(L)'
;MMTLISKGWPYLVVVALGATIYFWGSNNGQDKIQAKWDAQKVEDQKAYNKLKGEYDVRNRQHSYEVGMLTTRLQTAESNYAGELARLSSDYDSRMQQSSKRADVYKRQAEAGAFECRSLASHAAELDSSLEQGRRVVEELRATVRLRDNQLIELGNQIKADRKLLQ
;
A
#
# COMPACT_ATOMS: atom_id res chain seq x y z
N MET A 1 -30.13 -21.46 -90.34
CA MET A 1 -30.26 -21.10 -88.91
C MET A 1 -28.90 -21.34 -88.23
N MET A 2 -27.92 -20.46 -88.42
CA MET A 2 -26.54 -20.71 -87.94
C MET A 2 -25.67 -19.44 -87.86
N THR A 3 -26.23 -18.29 -87.44
CA THR A 3 -25.48 -17.00 -87.40
C THR A 3 -25.58 -16.26 -86.06
N LEU A 4 -26.31 -16.79 -85.07
CA LEU A 4 -26.42 -16.18 -83.74
C LEU A 4 -25.34 -16.68 -82.75
N ILE A 5 -24.68 -17.81 -83.03
CA ILE A 5 -23.68 -18.40 -82.11
C ILE A 5 -22.28 -17.77 -82.31
N SER A 6 -21.94 -17.29 -83.51
CA SER A 6 -20.56 -16.83 -83.81
C SER A 6 -20.23 -15.40 -83.37
N LYS A 7 -21.23 -14.55 -83.08
CA LYS A 7 -21.00 -13.15 -82.64
C LYS A 7 -21.01 -12.94 -81.13
N GLY A 8 -21.53 -13.88 -80.34
CA GLY A 8 -21.57 -13.81 -78.88
C GLY A 8 -20.30 -14.31 -78.19
N TRP A 9 -19.52 -15.14 -78.87
CA TRP A 9 -18.31 -15.77 -78.32
C TRP A 9 -17.20 -14.78 -77.90
N PRO A 10 -16.89 -13.70 -78.64
CA PRO A 10 -15.88 -12.73 -78.19
C PRO A 10 -16.27 -12.01 -76.89
N TYR A 11 -17.57 -11.75 -76.67
CA TYR A 11 -18.06 -11.14 -75.43
C TYR A 11 -17.94 -12.10 -74.24
N LEU A 12 -18.20 -13.40 -74.44
CA LEU A 12 -18.01 -14.42 -73.41
C LEU A 12 -16.55 -14.56 -73.00
N VAL A 13 -15.61 -14.45 -73.94
CA VAL A 13 -14.16 -14.47 -73.64
C VAL A 13 -13.74 -13.26 -72.81
N VAL A 14 -14.24 -12.06 -73.13
CA VAL A 14 -13.94 -10.84 -72.36
C VAL A 14 -14.51 -10.91 -70.94
N VAL A 15 -15.74 -11.43 -70.78
CA VAL A 15 -16.36 -11.64 -69.45
C VAL A 15 -15.60 -12.70 -68.65
N ALA A 16 -15.19 -13.79 -69.28
CA ALA A 16 -14.41 -14.84 -68.63
C ALA A 16 -13.02 -14.33 -68.18
N LEU A 17 -12.34 -13.52 -69.02
CA LEU A 17 -11.07 -12.88 -68.67
C LEU A 17 -11.23 -11.82 -67.57
N GLY A 18 -12.31 -11.03 -67.59
CA GLY A 18 -12.61 -10.08 -66.51
C GLY A 18 -12.88 -10.79 -65.18
N ALA A 19 -13.62 -11.90 -65.20
CA ALA A 19 -13.90 -12.71 -64.03
C ALA A 19 -12.64 -13.39 -63.47
N THR A 20 -11.75 -13.91 -64.33
CA THR A 20 -10.50 -14.52 -63.88
C THR A 20 -9.55 -13.49 -63.27
N ILE A 21 -9.40 -12.32 -63.87
CA ILE A 21 -8.56 -11.23 -63.35
C ILE A 21 -9.11 -10.73 -62.00
N TYR A 22 -10.43 -10.56 -61.87
CA TYR A 22 -11.06 -10.16 -60.61
C TYR A 22 -10.87 -11.23 -59.52
N PHE A 23 -11.11 -12.50 -59.83
CA PHE A 23 -10.95 -13.60 -58.88
C PHE A 23 -9.49 -13.77 -58.44
N TRP A 24 -8.53 -13.68 -59.37
CA TRP A 24 -7.10 -13.72 -59.06
C TRP A 24 -6.65 -12.51 -58.23
N GLY A 25 -7.11 -11.30 -58.58
CA GLY A 25 -6.79 -10.08 -57.83
C GLY A 25 -7.43 -10.08 -56.43
N SER A 26 -8.64 -10.60 -56.31
CA SER A 26 -9.37 -10.71 -55.04
C SER A 26 -8.71 -11.73 -54.11
N ASN A 27 -8.41 -12.94 -54.59
CA ASN A 27 -7.75 -13.98 -53.79
C ASN A 27 -6.33 -13.57 -53.38
N ASN A 28 -5.50 -13.08 -54.33
CA ASN A 28 -4.15 -12.62 -54.00
C ASN A 28 -4.16 -11.38 -53.06
N GLY A 29 -5.18 -10.53 -53.18
CA GLY A 29 -5.38 -9.40 -52.28
C GLY A 29 -5.75 -9.85 -50.87
N GLN A 30 -6.68 -10.81 -50.75
CA GLN A 30 -7.09 -11.40 -49.47
C GLN A 30 -5.92 -12.12 -48.79
N ASP A 31 -5.16 -12.95 -49.50
CA ASP A 31 -4.01 -13.67 -48.96
C ASP A 31 -2.93 -12.72 -48.46
N LYS A 32 -2.66 -11.64 -49.21
CA LYS A 32 -1.68 -10.61 -48.82
C LYS A 32 -2.14 -9.81 -47.60
N ILE A 33 -3.43 -9.53 -47.47
CA ILE A 33 -3.99 -8.85 -46.29
C ILE A 33 -3.96 -9.79 -45.09
N GLN A 34 -4.35 -11.05 -45.26
CA GLN A 34 -4.34 -12.07 -44.23
C GLN A 34 -2.93 -12.30 -43.71
N ALA A 35 -1.93 -12.43 -44.60
CA ALA A 35 -0.53 -12.57 -44.20
C ALA A 35 -0.02 -11.36 -43.40
N LYS A 36 -0.41 -10.13 -43.76
CA LYS A 36 -0.06 -8.93 -42.98
C LYS A 36 -0.73 -8.91 -41.62
N TRP A 37 -1.99 -9.29 -41.55
CA TRP A 37 -2.77 -9.36 -40.32
C TRP A 37 -2.21 -10.41 -39.36
N ASP A 38 -1.87 -11.60 -39.87
CA ASP A 38 -1.28 -12.66 -39.07
C ASP A 38 0.13 -12.30 -38.59
N ALA A 39 0.94 -11.64 -39.43
CA ALA A 39 2.22 -11.09 -39.02
C ALA A 39 2.07 -10.06 -37.90
N GLN A 40 1.09 -9.15 -38.01
CA GLN A 40 0.81 -8.14 -36.99
C GLN A 40 0.34 -8.79 -35.68
N LYS A 41 -0.52 -9.81 -35.73
CA LYS A 41 -0.92 -10.57 -34.53
C LYS A 41 0.27 -11.19 -33.80
N VAL A 42 1.25 -11.71 -34.54
CA VAL A 42 2.47 -12.29 -33.94
C VAL A 42 3.31 -11.20 -33.26
N GLU A 43 3.43 -10.03 -33.87
CA GLU A 43 4.11 -8.87 -33.26
C GLU A 43 3.37 -8.37 -32.01
N ASP A 44 2.04 -8.21 -32.10
CA ASP A 44 1.19 -7.81 -30.97
C ASP A 44 1.29 -8.81 -29.82
N GLN A 45 1.29 -10.12 -30.10
CA GLN A 45 1.45 -11.16 -29.09
C GLN A 45 2.83 -11.09 -28.41
N LYS A 46 3.90 -10.81 -29.17
CA LYS A 46 5.24 -10.62 -28.61
C LYS A 46 5.30 -9.38 -27.71
N ALA A 47 4.72 -8.26 -28.17
CA ALA A 47 4.65 -7.02 -27.39
C ALA A 47 3.84 -7.23 -26.10
N TYR A 48 2.70 -7.91 -26.18
CA TYR A 48 1.87 -8.27 -25.03
C TYR A 48 2.62 -9.16 -24.03
N ASN A 49 3.27 -10.23 -24.50
CA ASN A 49 4.02 -11.13 -23.64
C ASN A 49 5.20 -10.42 -22.95
N LYS A 50 5.88 -9.51 -23.67
CA LYS A 50 6.94 -8.68 -23.09
C LYS A 50 6.40 -7.78 -21.99
N LEU A 51 5.32 -7.05 -22.26
CA LEU A 51 4.69 -6.15 -21.29
C LEU A 51 4.19 -6.93 -20.05
N LYS A 52 3.60 -8.10 -20.27
CA LYS A 52 3.16 -9.01 -19.21
C LYS A 52 4.34 -9.46 -18.34
N GLY A 53 5.46 -9.85 -18.94
CA GLY A 53 6.67 -10.23 -18.20
C GLY A 53 7.24 -9.09 -17.36
N GLU A 54 7.31 -7.87 -17.93
CA GLU A 54 7.76 -6.67 -17.21
C GLU A 54 6.82 -6.32 -16.04
N TYR A 55 5.51 -6.46 -16.24
CA TYR A 55 4.52 -6.26 -15.18
C TYR A 55 4.64 -7.32 -14.08
N ASP A 56 4.80 -8.61 -14.43
CA ASP A 56 4.96 -9.69 -13.46
C ASP A 56 6.19 -9.48 -12.56
N VAL A 57 7.30 -9.00 -13.12
CA VAL A 57 8.51 -8.65 -12.36
C VAL A 57 8.23 -7.49 -11.39
N ARG A 58 7.64 -6.40 -11.88
CA ARG A 58 7.26 -5.24 -11.03
C ARG A 58 6.29 -5.66 -9.93
N ASN A 59 5.33 -6.52 -10.23
CA ASN A 59 4.34 -6.99 -9.27
C ASN A 59 4.98 -7.85 -8.15
N ARG A 60 5.94 -8.73 -8.50
CA ARG A 60 6.70 -9.47 -7.48
C ARG A 60 7.50 -8.54 -6.57
N GLN A 61 8.21 -7.58 -7.17
CA GLN A 61 8.97 -6.60 -6.39
C GLN A 61 8.06 -5.77 -5.49
N HIS A 62 6.92 -5.32 -6.01
CA HIS A 62 5.90 -4.61 -5.25
C HIS A 62 5.38 -5.43 -4.07
N SER A 63 5.01 -6.71 -4.30
CA SER A 63 4.54 -7.60 -3.22
C SER A 63 5.58 -7.81 -2.11
N TYR A 64 6.86 -7.88 -2.48
CA TYR A 64 7.95 -7.99 -1.53
C TYR A 64 8.14 -6.69 -0.72
N GLU A 65 8.12 -5.53 -1.39
CA GLU A 65 8.19 -4.22 -0.73
C GLU A 65 7.02 -4.06 0.27
N VAL A 66 5.78 -4.34 -0.15
CA VAL A 66 4.59 -4.27 0.73
C VAL A 66 4.66 -5.25 1.90
N GLY A 67 5.16 -6.47 1.67
CA GLY A 67 5.35 -7.45 2.74
C GLY A 67 6.33 -6.95 3.81
N MET A 68 7.45 -6.35 3.40
CA MET A 68 8.41 -5.74 4.31
C MET A 68 7.82 -4.56 5.11
N LEU A 69 7.03 -3.70 4.44
CA LEU A 69 6.35 -2.57 5.09
C LEU A 69 5.37 -3.05 6.16
N THR A 70 4.60 -4.09 5.85
CA THR A 70 3.63 -4.70 6.77
C THR A 70 4.33 -5.23 8.03
N THR A 71 5.44 -5.95 7.86
CA THR A 71 6.23 -6.47 8.99
C THR A 71 6.80 -5.34 9.87
N ARG A 72 7.26 -4.23 9.26
CA ARG A 72 7.76 -3.07 10.01
C ARG A 72 6.67 -2.38 10.81
N LEU A 73 5.48 -2.22 10.22
CA LEU A 73 4.30 -1.69 10.92
C LEU A 73 3.93 -2.58 12.11
N GLN A 74 3.83 -3.89 11.91
CA GLN A 74 3.51 -4.83 12.98
C GLN A 74 4.56 -4.82 14.11
N THR A 75 5.84 -4.72 13.75
CA THR A 75 6.92 -4.56 14.73
C THR A 75 6.78 -3.27 15.53
N ALA A 76 6.47 -2.15 14.86
CA ALA A 76 6.28 -0.86 15.52
C ALA A 76 5.09 -0.90 16.49
N GLU A 77 3.97 -1.53 16.10
CA GLU A 77 2.80 -1.71 16.96
C GLU A 77 3.10 -2.59 18.17
N SER A 78 3.83 -3.70 17.97
CA SER A 78 4.27 -4.58 19.06
C SER A 78 5.18 -3.85 20.03
N ASN A 79 6.12 -3.05 19.52
CA ASN A 79 7.02 -2.25 20.37
C ASN A 79 6.25 -1.21 21.17
N TYR A 80 5.27 -0.53 20.56
CA TYR A 80 4.40 0.42 21.24
C TYR A 80 3.59 -0.25 22.36
N ALA A 81 3.00 -1.42 22.11
CA ALA A 81 2.28 -2.17 23.13
C ALA A 81 3.20 -2.56 24.31
N GLY A 82 4.44 -2.98 24.02
CA GLY A 82 5.44 -3.26 25.03
C GLY A 82 5.86 -2.02 25.83
N GLU A 83 6.02 -0.88 25.16
CA GLU A 83 6.34 0.41 25.79
C GLU A 83 5.20 0.86 26.73
N LEU A 84 3.94 0.76 26.30
CA LEU A 84 2.78 1.06 27.15
C LEU A 84 2.70 0.16 28.40
N ALA A 85 2.92 -1.15 28.23
CA ALA A 85 2.91 -2.08 29.36
C ALA A 85 4.01 -1.73 30.38
N ARG A 86 5.22 -1.39 29.89
CA ARG A 86 6.33 -0.94 30.71
C ARG A 86 6.00 0.39 31.41
N LEU A 87 5.43 1.37 30.71
CA LEU A 87 5.03 2.66 31.28
C LEU A 87 3.99 2.50 32.38
N SER A 88 3.01 1.60 32.19
CA SER A 88 2.01 1.29 33.21
C SER A 88 2.68 0.72 34.47
N SER A 89 3.58 -0.26 34.32
CA SER A 89 4.28 -0.86 35.44
C SER A 89 5.17 0.15 36.20
N ASP A 90 5.86 1.04 35.48
CA ASP A 90 6.68 2.08 36.08
C ASP A 90 5.81 3.11 36.84
N TYR A 91 4.69 3.51 36.24
CA TYR A 91 3.72 4.39 36.88
C TYR A 91 3.20 3.79 38.18
N ASP A 92 2.78 2.52 38.20
CA ASP A 92 2.27 1.86 39.40
C ASP A 92 3.33 1.82 40.51
N SER A 93 4.59 1.51 40.17
CA SER A 93 5.70 1.55 41.11
C SER A 93 5.92 2.95 41.70
N ARG A 94 5.91 3.98 40.84
CA ARG A 94 6.12 5.38 41.26
C ARG A 94 4.95 5.90 42.07
N MET A 95 3.72 5.47 41.78
CA MET A 95 2.52 5.79 42.55
C MET A 95 2.54 5.14 43.94
N GLN A 96 3.01 3.90 44.05
CA GLN A 96 3.24 3.26 45.36
C GLN A 96 4.29 4.01 46.18
N GLN A 97 5.38 4.47 45.54
CA GLN A 97 6.39 5.29 46.23
C GLN A 97 5.84 6.66 46.65
N SER A 98 5.03 7.30 45.81
CA SER A 98 4.33 8.55 46.15
C SER A 98 3.40 8.36 47.35
N SER A 99 2.64 7.27 47.39
CA SER A 99 1.76 6.92 48.51
C SER A 99 2.56 6.73 49.81
N LYS A 100 3.71 6.03 49.75
CA LYS A 100 4.61 5.88 50.90
C LYS A 100 5.15 7.22 51.40
N ARG A 101 5.47 8.17 50.51
CA ARG A 101 5.89 9.53 50.89
C ARG A 101 4.75 10.30 51.54
N ALA A 102 3.54 10.20 51.00
CA ALA A 102 2.35 10.81 51.60
C ALA A 102 2.13 10.34 53.05
N ASP A 103 2.31 9.04 53.32
CA ASP A 103 2.23 8.50 54.69
C ASP A 103 3.30 9.06 55.63
N VAL A 104 4.50 9.34 55.10
CA VAL A 104 5.57 9.98 55.88
C VAL A 104 5.21 11.43 56.18
N TYR A 105 4.74 12.20 55.19
CA TYR A 105 4.31 13.58 55.39
C TYR A 105 3.18 13.66 56.42
N LYS A 106 2.20 12.76 56.34
CA LYS A 106 1.10 12.68 57.29
C LYS A 106 1.58 12.40 58.71
N ARG A 107 2.47 11.42 58.91
CA ARG A 107 3.05 11.10 60.22
C ARG A 107 3.88 12.25 60.80
N GLN A 108 4.63 12.96 59.95
CA GLN A 108 5.41 14.12 60.39
C GLN A 108 4.52 15.30 60.79
N ALA A 109 3.35 15.44 60.15
CA ALA A 109 2.39 16.50 60.44
C ALA A 109 1.41 16.16 61.59
N GLU A 110 1.32 14.91 62.04
CA GLU A 110 0.36 14.46 63.06
C GLU A 110 0.52 15.16 64.41
N ALA A 111 1.75 15.47 64.82
CA ALA A 111 2.04 16.21 66.05
C ALA A 111 2.01 17.75 65.85
N GLY A 112 1.79 18.23 64.63
CA GLY A 112 1.85 19.64 64.26
C GLY A 112 0.50 20.36 64.31
N ALA A 113 0.54 21.67 64.05
CA ALA A 113 -0.66 22.49 63.88
C ALA A 113 -1.51 22.01 62.69
N PHE A 114 -2.76 22.48 62.61
CA PHE A 114 -3.68 22.13 61.52
C PHE A 114 -3.08 22.45 60.14
N GLU A 115 -2.36 23.57 60.04
CA GLU A 115 -1.66 24.05 58.86
C GLU A 115 -0.60 23.05 58.37
N CYS A 116 0.10 22.37 59.28
CA CYS A 116 1.07 21.32 58.92
C CYS A 116 0.38 20.11 58.28
N ARG A 117 -0.80 19.71 58.77
CA ARG A 117 -1.60 18.61 58.20
C ARG A 117 -2.16 18.98 56.82
N SER A 118 -2.61 20.23 56.66
CA SER A 118 -3.03 20.76 55.37
C SER A 118 -1.88 20.76 54.36
N LEU A 119 -0.68 21.21 54.76
CA LEU A 119 0.49 21.22 53.90
C LEU A 119 0.92 19.81 53.49
N ALA A 120 0.92 18.85 54.42
CA ALA A 120 1.23 17.45 54.12
C ALA A 120 0.26 16.84 53.11
N SER A 121 -1.03 17.14 53.24
CA SER A 121 -2.06 16.69 52.29
C SER A 121 -1.85 17.29 50.90
N HIS A 122 -1.60 18.60 50.84
CA HIS A 122 -1.35 19.29 49.58
C HIS A 122 -0.05 18.83 48.90
N ALA A 123 0.99 18.49 49.66
CA ALA A 123 2.23 17.93 49.13
C ALA A 123 1.99 16.53 48.53
N ALA A 124 1.17 15.70 49.18
CA ALA A 124 0.79 14.38 48.66
C ALA A 124 -0.03 14.49 47.36
N GLU A 125 -0.97 15.43 47.29
CA GLU A 125 -1.75 15.71 46.08
C GLU A 125 -0.88 16.18 44.92
N LEU A 126 0.06 17.10 45.20
CA LEU A 126 1.01 17.58 44.20
C LEU A 126 1.88 16.44 43.67
N ASP A 127 2.40 15.60 44.56
CA ASP A 127 3.20 14.43 44.17
C ASP A 127 2.40 13.49 43.25
N SER A 128 1.16 13.14 43.63
CA SER A 128 0.28 12.30 42.81
C SER A 128 0.00 12.93 41.44
N SER A 129 -0.27 14.24 41.41
CA SER A 129 -0.52 14.97 40.16
C SER A 129 0.70 14.99 39.24
N LEU A 130 1.90 15.17 39.79
CA LEU A 130 3.15 15.11 39.03
C LEU A 130 3.39 13.71 38.45
N GLU A 131 3.07 12.65 39.19
CA GLU A 131 3.19 11.28 38.70
C GLU A 131 2.21 10.98 37.56
N GLN A 132 0.97 11.45 37.66
CA GLN A 132 -0.02 11.37 36.57
C GLN A 132 0.43 12.17 35.34
N GLY A 133 0.93 13.40 35.53
CA GLY A 133 1.44 14.23 34.45
C GLY A 133 2.59 13.58 33.70
N ARG A 134 3.56 12.99 34.43
CA ARG A 134 4.67 12.24 33.85
C ARG A 134 4.18 11.07 32.99
N ARG A 135 3.19 10.30 33.48
CA ARG A 135 2.57 9.20 32.73
C ARG A 135 1.99 9.69 31.40
N VAL A 136 1.15 10.73 31.44
CA VAL A 136 0.50 11.27 30.24
C VAL A 136 1.52 11.73 29.19
N VAL A 137 2.59 12.40 29.63
CA VAL A 137 3.66 12.86 28.71
C VAL A 137 4.39 11.69 28.05
N GLU A 138 4.71 10.63 28.80
CA GLU A 138 5.39 9.47 28.21
C GLU A 138 4.46 8.66 27.30
N GLU A 139 3.17 8.48 27.66
CA GLU A 139 2.18 7.85 26.78
C GLU A 139 2.01 8.64 25.46
N LEU A 140 1.95 9.98 25.55
CA LEU A 140 1.85 10.84 24.37
C LEU A 140 3.11 10.73 23.50
N ARG A 141 4.30 10.71 24.11
CA ARG A 141 5.56 10.54 23.38
C ARG A 141 5.60 9.20 22.65
N ALA A 142 5.20 8.11 23.30
CA ALA A 142 5.12 6.79 22.67
C ALA A 142 4.12 6.79 21.50
N THR A 143 2.97 7.45 21.68
CA THR A 143 1.93 7.58 20.63
C THR A 143 2.44 8.36 19.42
N VAL A 144 3.13 9.49 19.64
CA VAL A 144 3.72 10.30 18.55
C VAL A 144 4.76 9.49 17.78
N ARG A 145 5.63 8.74 18.46
CA ARG A 145 6.62 7.87 17.80
C ARG A 145 5.94 6.80 16.93
N LEU A 146 4.91 6.13 17.44
CA LEU A 146 4.15 5.17 16.65
C LEU A 146 3.55 5.84 15.41
N ARG A 147 2.99 7.04 15.58
CA ARG A 147 2.35 7.77 14.49
C ARG A 147 3.32 8.20 13.41
N ASP A 148 4.50 8.69 13.78
CA ASP A 148 5.57 9.04 12.86
C ASP A 148 6.03 7.82 12.05
N ASN A 149 6.23 6.68 12.71
CA ASN A 149 6.58 5.43 12.03
C ASN A 149 5.49 5.02 11.03
N GLN A 150 4.22 5.07 11.42
CA GLN A 150 3.10 4.75 10.54
C GLN A 150 3.00 5.71 9.34
N LEU A 151 3.30 7.00 9.53
CA LEU A 151 3.32 7.98 8.43
C LEU A 151 4.48 7.73 7.45
N ILE A 152 5.66 7.38 7.97
CA ILE A 152 6.82 7.00 7.15
C ILE A 152 6.48 5.78 6.29
N GLU A 153 5.91 4.73 6.90
CA GLU A 153 5.59 3.51 6.16
C GLU A 153 4.44 3.70 5.16
N LEU A 154 3.44 4.53 5.47
CA LEU A 154 2.42 4.92 4.49
C LEU A 154 3.04 5.65 3.29
N GLY A 155 4.00 6.55 3.55
CA GLY A 155 4.75 7.22 2.49
C GLY A 155 5.55 6.25 1.63
N ASN A 156 6.14 5.22 2.23
CA ASN A 156 6.85 4.17 1.52
C ASN A 156 5.90 3.29 0.69
N GLN A 157 4.72 2.97 1.23
CA GLN A 157 3.67 2.23 0.51
C GLN A 157 3.23 2.99 -0.74
N ILE A 158 2.91 4.28 -0.62
CA ILE A 158 2.53 5.12 -1.77
C ILE A 158 3.63 5.13 -2.84
N LYS A 159 4.91 5.16 -2.45
CA LYS A 159 6.03 5.08 -3.39
C LYS A 159 6.10 3.70 -4.07
N ALA A 160 5.89 2.62 -3.32
CA ALA A 160 5.86 1.27 -3.87
C ALA A 160 4.68 1.07 -4.84
N ASP A 161 3.51 1.63 -4.53
CA ASP A 161 2.32 1.61 -5.40
C ASP A 161 2.60 2.38 -6.70
N ARG A 162 3.21 3.57 -6.62
CA ARG A 162 3.54 4.37 -7.81
C ARG A 162 4.53 3.67 -8.74
N LYS A 163 5.52 2.94 -8.22
CA LYS A 163 6.45 2.14 -9.03
C LYS A 163 5.76 1.03 -9.81
N LEU A 164 4.61 0.54 -9.34
CA LEU A 164 3.84 -0.48 -10.05
C LEU A 164 3.10 0.11 -11.26
N LEU A 165 2.74 1.40 -11.18
CA LEU A 165 1.94 2.12 -12.19
C LEU A 165 2.80 2.80 -13.28
N GLN A 166 4.08 3.01 -13.02
CA GLN A 166 5.07 3.54 -13.96
C GLN A 166 5.77 2.39 -14.66
#